data_AF-A0A255SUH4-F1
#
_entry.id   AF-A0A255SUH4-F1
#
_cell.length_a   1.000
_cell.length_b   1.000
_cell.length_c   1.000
_cell.angle_alpha   90.00
_cell.angle_beta   90.00
_cell.angle_gamma   90.00
#
_symmetry.space_group_name_H-M   'P 1'
#
loop_
_entity.id
_entity.type
_entity.pdbx_description
1 polymer ?
#
loop_
_entity_poly.entity_id
_entity_poly.type
_entity_poly.pdbx_seq_one_letter_code
_entity_poly.pdbx_strand_id
1 'polypeptide(L)'
;MEVRLFFEFLQVAIGNRESLSRELSDNEWQDIFRLLKEHALLGVGFTAVERLHAKGVVCPAQLRLQWYALVVQIERRNEQLNGLCKKVTEQYEHDGLSTCILKGQGNYINYPDNLRKRRQCGDIDIWCLPPKEGLDIAVHTGKDSVEYVKYHGVRAVIEYVKLQHRICGSNKKPRPIYHHVDAPAIEGVEVEAHFRTGYIHSPLRNWRMQRWFAQHYEGCAANRTSYGFSMPTPSVNVIYQMTHLFSHYFQEGVGLRQILDMYFTLIAWRESVDNGCGQQSQGMWSEGLGTPVMSKEEVMAVLRSFGMKKFAGAVMWVLKEVFGGGNENDNENEKCPRRTQRGTDGGPQADFVDERESSEFKQILNGCPQADGGGERKLKRINRELKENNFVPWMICEPNEKEGKKLLEEIMKGGNFGQYDERGKEFKNGGMIKHGIWKLKRVMRLVRSYPEEALWEPVFRVWHLGWRMIHG
;
A
#
# COMPACT_ATOMS: atom_id res chain seq x y z
N MET A 1 12.70 7.24 -20.91
CA MET A 1 11.28 7.63 -21.05
C MET A 1 10.95 8.90 -20.25
N GLU A 2 9.99 9.71 -20.70
CA GLU A 2 9.42 10.84 -19.92
C GLU A 2 8.59 10.32 -18.72
N VAL A 3 8.81 10.86 -17.52
CA VAL A 3 8.10 10.43 -16.30
C VAL A 3 6.59 10.63 -16.42
N ARG A 4 6.14 11.64 -17.18
CA ARG A 4 4.73 11.90 -17.45
C ARG A 4 4.04 10.67 -18.05
N LEU A 5 4.61 10.07 -19.10
CA LEU A 5 4.04 8.89 -19.76
C LEU A 5 3.87 7.70 -18.82
N PHE A 6 4.80 7.52 -17.87
CA PHE A 6 4.67 6.49 -16.84
C PHE A 6 3.44 6.72 -15.94
N PHE A 7 3.18 7.97 -15.55
CA PHE A 7 1.99 8.29 -14.76
C PHE A 7 0.71 8.14 -15.58
N GLU A 8 0.71 8.54 -16.85
CA GLU A 8 -0.41 8.29 -17.76
C GLU A 8 -0.72 6.80 -17.87
N PHE A 9 0.32 5.96 -17.95
CA PHE A 9 0.18 4.51 -17.96
C PHE A 9 -0.47 3.97 -16.69
N LEU A 10 -0.06 4.47 -15.52
CA LEU A 10 -0.70 4.13 -14.23
C LEU A 10 -2.15 4.62 -14.16
N GLN A 11 -2.45 5.82 -14.67
CA GLN A 11 -3.80 6.37 -14.74
C GLN A 11 -4.71 5.51 -15.65
N VAL A 12 -4.18 5.01 -16.78
CA VAL A 12 -4.89 4.04 -17.63
C VAL A 12 -5.12 2.73 -16.89
N ALA A 13 -4.15 2.26 -16.09
CA ALA A 13 -4.28 1.01 -15.32
C ALA A 13 -5.42 1.08 -14.31
N ILE A 14 -5.55 2.21 -13.60
CA ILE A 14 -6.61 2.40 -12.59
C ILE A 14 -7.93 2.93 -13.17
N GLY A 15 -7.93 3.43 -14.41
CA GLY A 15 -9.13 3.83 -15.14
C GLY A 15 -9.47 5.30 -15.05
N ASN A 16 -8.51 6.12 -14.63
CA ASN A 16 -8.67 7.59 -14.57
C ASN A 16 -8.28 8.27 -15.88
N ARG A 17 -7.75 7.50 -16.83
CA ARG A 17 -7.38 7.94 -18.16
C ARG A 17 -7.72 6.85 -19.16
N GLU A 18 -8.12 7.28 -20.35
CA GLU A 18 -8.59 6.41 -21.41
C GLU A 18 -7.48 5.95 -22.36
N SER A 19 -6.47 6.79 -22.61
CA SER A 19 -5.35 6.51 -23.52
C SER A 19 -4.13 7.33 -23.12
N LEU A 20 -2.95 6.92 -23.60
CA LEU A 20 -1.73 7.70 -23.45
C LEU A 20 -1.77 8.96 -24.34
N SER A 21 -0.96 9.96 -24.01
CA SER A 21 -0.78 11.18 -24.82
C SER A 21 -0.13 10.91 -26.18
N ARG A 22 0.65 9.83 -26.27
CA ARG A 22 1.24 9.31 -27.52
C ARG A 22 1.54 7.82 -27.42
N GLU A 23 1.89 7.23 -28.54
CA GLU A 23 2.36 5.84 -28.61
C GLU A 23 3.71 5.66 -27.91
N LEU A 24 3.92 4.43 -27.41
CA LEU A 24 5.14 3.99 -26.76
C LEU A 24 6.03 3.27 -27.76
N SER A 25 7.31 3.63 -27.79
CA SER A 25 8.32 2.81 -28.47
C SER A 25 8.61 1.52 -27.68
N ASP A 26 9.23 0.53 -28.33
CA ASP A 26 9.62 -0.74 -27.68
C ASP A 26 10.52 -0.54 -26.45
N ASN A 27 11.43 0.43 -26.51
CA ASN A 27 12.29 0.79 -25.38
C ASN A 27 11.49 1.39 -24.22
N GLU A 28 10.43 2.15 -24.50
CA GLU A 28 9.58 2.73 -23.47
C GLU A 28 8.69 1.68 -22.81
N TRP A 29 8.22 0.67 -23.55
CA TRP A 29 7.57 -0.49 -22.96
C TRP A 29 8.47 -1.21 -21.94
N GLN A 30 9.76 -1.39 -22.27
CA GLN A 30 10.74 -1.98 -21.35
C GLN A 30 11.00 -1.07 -20.14
N ASP A 31 11.12 0.24 -20.34
CA ASP A 31 11.27 1.22 -19.25
C ASP A 31 10.06 1.18 -18.30
N ILE A 32 8.83 1.12 -18.82
CA ILE A 32 7.59 1.00 -18.03
C ILE A 32 7.59 -0.30 -17.23
N PHE A 33 7.87 -1.43 -17.90
CA PHE A 33 7.92 -2.72 -17.22
C PHE A 33 8.93 -2.72 -16.07
N ARG A 34 10.13 -2.16 -16.29
CA ARG A 34 11.16 -1.99 -15.25
C ARG A 34 10.64 -1.13 -14.10
N LEU A 35 10.11 0.06 -14.36
CA LEU A 35 9.62 0.96 -13.31
C LEU A 35 8.47 0.35 -12.51
N LEU A 36 7.55 -0.37 -13.16
CA LEU A 36 6.48 -1.09 -12.47
C LEU A 36 7.04 -2.19 -11.57
N LYS A 37 8.06 -2.91 -12.02
CA LYS A 37 8.76 -3.90 -11.20
C LYS A 37 9.43 -3.24 -9.99
N GLU A 38 10.14 -2.13 -10.21
CA GLU A 38 10.83 -1.37 -9.15
C GLU A 38 9.86 -0.77 -8.12
N HIS A 39 8.61 -0.55 -8.52
CA HIS A 39 7.56 -0.04 -7.63
C HIS A 39 6.56 -1.10 -7.16
N ALA A 40 6.75 -2.39 -7.48
CA ALA A 40 5.84 -3.49 -7.15
C ALA A 40 4.39 -3.26 -7.66
N LEU A 41 4.27 -2.78 -8.89
CA LEU A 41 3.02 -2.44 -9.57
C LEU A 41 2.77 -3.26 -10.84
N LEU A 42 3.52 -4.35 -11.07
CA LEU A 42 3.42 -5.15 -12.29
C LEU A 42 2.00 -5.67 -12.56
N GLY A 43 1.33 -6.24 -11.56
CA GLY A 43 -0.02 -6.76 -11.74
C GLY A 43 -1.01 -5.64 -12.11
N VAL A 44 -1.03 -4.55 -11.35
CA VAL A 44 -1.90 -3.39 -11.65
C VAL A 44 -1.60 -2.84 -13.03
N GLY A 45 -0.33 -2.61 -13.36
CA GLY A 45 0.10 -2.06 -14.65
C GLY A 45 -0.27 -2.94 -15.86
N PHE A 46 -0.38 -4.26 -15.70
CA PHE A 46 -0.85 -5.13 -16.79
C PHE A 46 -2.29 -4.81 -17.20
N THR A 47 -3.10 -4.26 -16.29
CA THR A 47 -4.45 -3.76 -16.63
C THR A 47 -4.40 -2.63 -17.65
N ALA A 48 -3.36 -1.79 -17.63
CA ALA A 48 -3.16 -0.81 -18.70
C ALA A 48 -2.78 -1.47 -20.02
N VAL A 49 -1.97 -2.54 -20.01
CA VAL A 49 -1.62 -3.30 -21.23
C VAL A 49 -2.90 -3.82 -21.90
N GLU A 50 -3.81 -4.42 -21.14
CA GLU A 50 -5.09 -4.93 -21.67
C GLU A 50 -5.98 -3.82 -22.22
N ARG A 51 -6.10 -2.70 -21.49
CA ARG A 51 -6.92 -1.55 -21.91
C ARG A 51 -6.38 -0.85 -23.14
N LEU A 52 -5.06 -0.71 -23.25
CA LEU A 52 -4.39 -0.13 -24.40
C LEU A 52 -4.48 -1.06 -25.62
N HIS A 53 -4.36 -2.38 -25.42
CA HIS A 53 -4.52 -3.36 -26.48
C HIS A 53 -5.93 -3.32 -27.10
N ALA A 54 -6.97 -3.16 -26.26
CA ALA A 54 -8.34 -2.97 -26.74
C ALA A 54 -8.53 -1.70 -27.60
N LYS A 55 -7.58 -0.75 -27.53
CA LYS A 55 -7.54 0.49 -28.34
C LYS A 55 -6.50 0.45 -29.46
N GLY A 56 -5.93 -0.72 -29.77
CA GLY A 56 -4.96 -0.89 -30.86
C GLY A 56 -3.50 -0.58 -30.49
N VAL A 57 -3.20 -0.21 -29.24
CA VAL A 57 -1.83 0.03 -28.78
C VAL A 57 -1.25 -1.29 -28.25
N VAL A 58 -0.27 -1.85 -28.96
CA VAL A 58 0.21 -3.22 -28.73
C VAL A 58 1.54 -3.22 -27.96
N CYS A 59 1.60 -3.97 -26.86
CA CYS A 59 2.85 -4.27 -26.15
C CYS A 59 3.61 -5.38 -26.89
N PRO A 60 4.96 -5.28 -27.05
CA PRO A 60 5.77 -6.30 -27.69
C PRO A 60 5.48 -7.72 -27.17
N ALA A 61 5.26 -8.66 -28.08
CA ALA A 61 4.68 -9.97 -27.75
C ALA A 61 5.46 -10.75 -26.67
N GLN A 62 6.80 -10.75 -26.75
CA GLN A 62 7.66 -11.42 -25.78
C GLN A 62 7.54 -10.79 -24.38
N LEU A 63 7.52 -9.45 -24.31
CA LEU A 63 7.36 -8.72 -23.05
C LEU A 63 5.96 -8.96 -22.47
N ARG A 64 4.92 -8.93 -23.31
CA ARG A 64 3.53 -9.19 -22.91
C ARG A 64 3.39 -10.58 -22.28
N LEU A 65 3.98 -11.62 -22.88
CA LEU A 65 3.93 -12.98 -22.35
C LEU A 65 4.68 -13.12 -21.02
N GLN A 66 5.88 -12.55 -20.92
CA GLN A 66 6.66 -12.51 -19.68
C GLN A 66 5.88 -11.81 -18.56
N TRP A 67 5.26 -10.67 -18.88
CA TRP A 67 4.50 -9.89 -17.92
C TRP A 67 3.24 -10.64 -17.46
N TYR A 68 2.50 -11.26 -18.38
CA TYR A 68 1.34 -12.08 -18.05
C TYR A 68 1.68 -13.21 -17.07
N ALA A 69 2.80 -13.91 -17.29
CA ALA A 69 3.24 -14.97 -16.38
C ALA A 69 3.47 -14.46 -14.95
N LEU A 70 4.04 -13.25 -14.79
CA LEU A 70 4.22 -12.63 -13.48
C LEU A 70 2.89 -12.21 -12.85
N VAL A 71 1.91 -11.76 -13.65
CA VAL A 71 0.57 -11.41 -13.16
C VAL A 71 -0.16 -12.63 -12.62
N VAL A 72 -0.13 -13.75 -13.32
CA VAL A 72 -0.74 -15.01 -12.84
C VAL A 72 -0.12 -15.45 -11.52
N GLN A 73 1.20 -15.27 -11.33
CA GLN A 73 1.85 -15.53 -10.05
C GLN A 73 1.36 -14.59 -8.93
N ILE A 74 1.18 -13.30 -9.23
CA ILE A 74 0.63 -12.32 -8.27
C ILE A 74 -0.80 -12.69 -7.87
N GLU A 75 -1.65 -13.05 -8.83
CA GLU A 75 -3.05 -13.43 -8.59
C GLU A 75 -3.15 -14.67 -7.68
N ARG A 76 -2.37 -15.72 -7.98
CA ARG A 76 -2.29 -16.93 -7.14
C ARG A 76 -1.77 -16.62 -5.74
N ARG A 77 -0.74 -15.77 -5.63
CA ARG A 77 -0.16 -15.39 -4.34
C ARG A 77 -1.17 -14.62 -3.49
N ASN A 78 -2.00 -13.75 -4.07
CA ASN A 78 -3.05 -13.05 -3.33
C ASN A 78 -4.09 -14.00 -2.74
N GLU A 79 -4.53 -14.99 -3.51
CA GLU A 79 -5.47 -16.00 -3.04
C GLU A 79 -4.89 -16.82 -1.88
N GLN A 80 -3.63 -17.26 -2.03
CA GLN A 80 -2.90 -17.93 -0.95
C GLN A 80 -2.82 -17.03 0.29
N LEU A 81 -2.42 -15.76 0.15
CA LEU A 81 -2.22 -14.86 1.28
C LEU A 81 -3.52 -14.56 2.03
N ASN A 82 -4.67 -14.50 1.35
CA ASN A 82 -5.97 -14.36 2.01
C ASN A 82 -6.25 -15.55 2.93
N GLY A 83 -5.97 -16.77 2.45
CA GLY A 83 -6.09 -17.99 3.26
C GLY A 83 -5.10 -18.01 4.44
N LEU A 84 -3.87 -17.57 4.23
CA LEU A 84 -2.85 -17.50 5.28
C LEU A 84 -3.18 -16.46 6.36
N CYS A 85 -3.68 -15.27 5.98
CA CYS A 85 -4.16 -14.27 6.94
C CYS A 85 -5.25 -14.85 7.84
N LYS A 86 -6.22 -15.58 7.27
CA LYS A 86 -7.25 -16.28 8.03
C LYS A 86 -6.65 -17.29 9.01
N LYS A 87 -5.75 -18.18 8.55
CA LYS A 87 -5.10 -19.20 9.39
C LYS A 87 -4.35 -18.58 10.58
N VAL A 88 -3.56 -17.53 10.33
CA VAL A 88 -2.80 -16.84 11.40
C VAL A 88 -3.74 -16.15 12.38
N THR A 89 -4.80 -15.50 11.88
CA THR A 89 -5.83 -14.90 12.73
C THR A 89 -6.50 -15.94 13.62
N GLU A 90 -6.98 -17.06 13.06
CA GLU A 90 -7.66 -18.12 13.80
C GLU A 90 -6.73 -18.73 14.87
N GLN A 91 -5.45 -18.95 14.55
CA GLN A 91 -4.47 -19.45 15.50
C GLN A 91 -4.28 -18.48 16.68
N TYR A 92 -4.03 -17.19 16.39
CA TYR A 92 -3.77 -16.20 17.44
C TYR A 92 -5.00 -15.98 18.33
N GLU A 93 -6.20 -16.02 17.75
CA GLU A 93 -7.47 -15.89 18.48
C GLU A 93 -7.79 -17.11 19.32
N HIS A 94 -7.54 -18.31 18.79
CA HIS A 94 -7.61 -19.55 19.56
C HIS A 94 -6.68 -19.49 20.78
N ASP A 95 -5.47 -18.94 20.59
CA ASP A 95 -4.48 -18.80 21.65
C ASP A 95 -4.74 -17.57 22.55
N GLY A 96 -5.88 -16.89 22.39
CA GLY A 96 -6.37 -15.84 23.29
C GLY A 96 -5.94 -14.41 22.95
N LEU A 97 -5.24 -14.17 21.83
CA LEU A 97 -4.95 -12.82 21.35
C LEU A 97 -6.09 -12.28 20.50
N SER A 98 -6.39 -10.99 20.64
CA SER A 98 -7.19 -10.27 19.65
C SER A 98 -6.32 -9.93 18.44
N THR A 99 -6.89 -9.81 17.24
CA THR A 99 -6.11 -9.59 16.01
C THR A 99 -6.75 -8.62 15.02
N CYS A 100 -5.91 -8.00 14.20
CA CYS A 100 -6.28 -7.13 13.09
C CYS A 100 -5.16 -7.14 12.04
N ILE A 101 -5.45 -7.53 10.79
CA ILE A 101 -4.49 -7.57 9.69
C ILE A 101 -4.27 -6.14 9.17
N LEU A 102 -3.03 -5.68 9.23
CA LEU A 102 -2.59 -4.39 8.73
C LEU A 102 -2.07 -4.52 7.29
N LYS A 103 -2.12 -3.42 6.52
CA LYS A 103 -1.57 -3.30 5.16
C LYS A 103 -1.94 -4.51 4.30
N GLY A 104 -1.05 -4.99 3.42
CA GLY A 104 -1.19 -6.29 2.76
C GLY A 104 -2.61 -6.58 2.27
N GLN A 105 -3.21 -7.63 2.85
CA GLN A 105 -4.56 -8.07 2.51
C GLN A 105 -5.68 -7.27 3.18
N GLY A 106 -5.38 -6.46 4.20
CA GLY A 106 -6.27 -5.39 4.65
C GLY A 106 -6.44 -4.29 3.59
N ASN A 107 -5.37 -3.92 2.87
CA ASN A 107 -5.44 -2.96 1.75
C ASN A 107 -6.07 -3.57 0.49
N TYR A 108 -5.85 -4.86 0.24
CA TYR A 108 -6.42 -5.59 -0.90
C TYR A 108 -7.94 -5.37 -1.05
N ILE A 109 -8.67 -5.30 0.07
CA ILE A 109 -10.12 -5.13 0.09
C ILE A 109 -10.55 -3.71 -0.35
N ASN A 110 -9.69 -2.70 -0.17
CA ASN A 110 -9.97 -1.33 -0.61
C ASN A 110 -9.91 -1.17 -2.14
N TYR A 111 -9.26 -2.11 -2.85
CA TYR A 111 -9.14 -2.05 -4.30
C TYR A 111 -10.43 -2.55 -4.98
N PRO A 112 -10.79 -1.97 -6.15
CA PRO A 112 -11.83 -2.52 -7.01
C PRO A 112 -11.57 -3.99 -7.36
N ASP A 113 -12.64 -4.76 -7.56
CA ASP A 113 -12.60 -6.21 -7.79
C ASP A 113 -11.66 -6.62 -8.93
N ASN A 114 -11.64 -5.84 -10.01
CA ASN A 114 -10.77 -6.08 -11.17
C ASN A 114 -9.28 -5.79 -10.92
N LEU A 115 -8.94 -5.04 -9.86
CA LEU A 115 -7.56 -4.68 -9.53
C LEU A 115 -7.01 -5.39 -8.30
N ARG A 116 -7.86 -5.75 -7.33
CA ARG A 116 -7.39 -6.32 -6.05
C ARG A 116 -6.55 -7.57 -6.24
N LYS A 117 -6.99 -8.51 -7.11
CA LYS A 117 -6.26 -9.74 -7.43
C LYS A 117 -4.88 -9.48 -8.03
N ARG A 118 -4.67 -8.31 -8.61
CA ARG A 118 -3.43 -7.88 -9.28
C ARG A 118 -2.55 -6.98 -8.43
N ARG A 119 -2.96 -6.64 -7.20
CA ARG A 119 -2.13 -5.92 -6.24
C ARG A 119 -0.97 -6.82 -5.81
N GLN A 120 0.27 -6.38 -5.94
CA GLN A 120 1.40 -7.19 -5.50
C GLN A 120 1.46 -7.23 -3.96
N CYS A 121 1.27 -8.42 -3.39
CA CYS A 121 1.29 -8.64 -1.95
C CYS A 121 2.69 -8.86 -1.38
N GLY A 122 2.86 -8.64 -0.08
CA GLY A 122 4.12 -8.77 0.64
C GLY A 122 4.06 -9.83 1.74
N ASP A 123 4.50 -9.43 2.92
CA ASP A 123 4.38 -10.05 4.24
C ASP A 123 2.96 -9.96 4.82
N ILE A 124 2.75 -10.62 5.96
CA ILE A 124 1.55 -10.53 6.79
C ILE A 124 1.88 -9.70 8.04
N ASP A 125 1.39 -8.47 8.10
CA ASP A 125 1.43 -7.64 9.30
C ASP A 125 0.18 -7.90 10.16
N ILE A 126 0.32 -8.52 11.33
CA ILE A 126 -0.79 -8.80 12.24
C ILE A 126 -0.69 -7.96 13.52
N TRP A 127 -1.61 -7.01 13.69
CA TRP A 127 -1.75 -6.22 14.91
C TRP A 127 -2.50 -7.01 15.97
N CYS A 128 -1.79 -7.46 16.99
CA CYS A 128 -2.32 -8.33 18.03
C CYS A 128 -2.11 -7.74 19.42
N LEU A 129 -3.13 -7.87 20.27
CA LEU A 129 -3.08 -7.50 21.68
C LEU A 129 -3.50 -8.70 22.54
N PRO A 130 -2.82 -8.94 23.67
CA PRO A 130 -3.24 -9.94 24.63
C PRO A 130 -4.48 -9.46 25.41
N PRO A 131 -5.15 -10.36 26.15
CA PRO A 131 -6.18 -9.98 27.11
C PRO A 131 -5.65 -9.01 28.17
N LYS A 132 -6.51 -8.16 28.73
CA LYS A 132 -6.13 -7.14 29.74
C LYS A 132 -5.62 -7.82 31.03
N GLU A 133 -6.24 -8.93 31.38
CA GLU A 133 -5.90 -9.84 32.48
C GLU A 133 -4.59 -10.62 32.26
N GLY A 134 -3.99 -10.54 31.07
CA GLY A 134 -2.75 -11.22 30.71
C GLY A 134 -2.96 -12.54 30.00
N LEU A 135 -1.90 -13.01 29.35
CA LEU A 135 -1.85 -14.24 28.57
C LEU A 135 -0.95 -15.26 29.30
N ASP A 136 -1.48 -16.46 29.54
CA ASP A 136 -0.72 -17.54 30.15
C ASP A 136 0.10 -18.27 29.07
N ILE A 137 1.43 -18.28 29.24
CA ILE A 137 2.36 -18.82 28.24
C ILE A 137 3.18 -19.94 28.87
N ALA A 138 3.27 -21.06 28.17
CA ALA A 138 4.08 -22.20 28.57
C ALA A 138 5.59 -21.89 28.49
N VAL A 139 6.28 -22.09 29.61
CA VAL A 139 7.73 -21.91 29.78
C VAL A 139 8.35 -23.20 30.32
N HIS A 140 9.44 -23.66 29.70
CA HIS A 140 10.19 -24.80 30.21
C HIS A 140 11.00 -24.41 31.45
N THR A 141 10.78 -25.10 32.57
CA THR A 141 11.53 -24.91 33.83
C THR A 141 12.54 -26.03 34.10
N GLY A 142 12.61 -27.02 33.21
CA GLY A 142 13.49 -28.18 33.29
C GLY A 142 13.48 -28.99 31.98
N LYS A 143 14.07 -30.19 32.01
CA LYS A 143 14.17 -31.06 30.82
C LYS A 143 12.79 -31.54 30.34
N ASP A 144 11.86 -31.79 31.28
CA ASP A 144 10.53 -32.35 31.03
C ASP A 144 9.41 -31.64 31.84
N SER A 145 9.66 -30.42 32.36
CA SER A 145 8.67 -29.63 33.11
C SER A 145 8.27 -28.36 32.37
N VAL A 146 6.97 -28.07 32.37
CA VAL A 146 6.38 -26.85 31.81
C VAL A 146 5.58 -26.17 32.90
N GLU A 147 5.81 -24.87 33.07
CA GLU A 147 5.00 -23.98 33.90
C GLU A 147 4.33 -22.93 33.02
N TYR A 148 3.14 -22.50 33.42
CA TYR A 148 2.46 -21.39 32.76
C TYR A 148 2.80 -20.10 33.50
N VAL A 149 3.41 -19.15 32.77
CA VAL A 149 3.73 -17.82 33.28
C VAL A 149 2.81 -16.81 32.62
N LYS A 150 2.16 -15.99 33.43
CA LYS A 150 1.26 -14.93 32.97
C LYS A 150 2.03 -13.70 32.55
N TYR A 151 1.86 -13.27 31.30
CA TYR A 151 2.48 -12.07 30.74
C TYR A 151 1.43 -11.04 30.32
N HIS A 152 1.81 -9.76 30.27
CA HIS A 152 0.91 -8.66 29.91
C HIS A 152 1.48 -7.78 28.80
N GLY A 153 0.57 -7.11 28.06
CA GLY A 153 0.89 -6.10 27.05
C GLY A 153 1.92 -6.58 26.01
N VAL A 154 2.88 -5.71 25.69
CA VAL A 154 3.93 -5.99 24.70
C VAL A 154 4.73 -7.25 25.03
N ARG A 155 4.99 -7.52 26.32
CA ARG A 155 5.78 -8.68 26.72
C ARG A 155 5.05 -10.00 26.44
N ALA A 156 3.71 -10.01 26.58
CA ALA A 156 2.92 -11.19 26.25
C ALA A 156 3.04 -11.56 24.76
N VAL A 157 2.93 -10.57 23.85
CA VAL A 157 3.07 -10.81 22.41
C VAL A 157 4.46 -11.34 22.07
N ILE A 158 5.51 -10.74 22.65
CA ILE A 158 6.90 -11.18 22.42
C ILE A 158 7.12 -12.62 22.90
N GLU A 159 6.69 -12.95 24.12
CA GLU A 159 6.88 -14.29 24.67
C GLU A 159 6.01 -15.33 23.95
N TYR A 160 4.83 -14.93 23.47
CA TYR A 160 3.97 -15.78 22.64
C TYR A 160 4.67 -16.11 21.31
N VAL A 161 5.23 -15.12 20.63
CA VAL A 161 5.97 -15.35 19.39
C VAL A 161 7.23 -16.19 19.61
N LYS A 162 7.96 -15.99 20.72
CA LYS A 162 9.06 -16.86 21.12
C LYS A 162 8.60 -18.30 21.33
N LEU A 163 7.43 -18.51 21.94
CA LEU A 163 6.82 -19.84 22.08
C LEU A 163 6.51 -20.45 20.71
N GLN A 164 5.92 -19.69 19.78
CA GLN A 164 5.62 -20.19 18.43
C GLN A 164 6.89 -20.65 17.69
N HIS A 165 8.01 -19.93 17.82
CA HIS A 165 9.30 -20.38 17.27
C HIS A 165 9.79 -21.69 17.89
N ARG A 166 9.59 -21.90 19.20
CA ARG A 166 9.95 -23.15 19.88
C ARG A 166 9.09 -24.31 19.37
N ILE A 167 7.77 -24.11 19.27
CA ILE A 167 6.81 -25.13 18.82
C ILE A 167 7.12 -25.59 17.40
N CYS A 168 7.46 -24.67 16.49
CA CYS A 168 7.80 -25.03 15.10
C CYS A 168 9.25 -25.52 14.92
N GLY A 169 10.02 -25.70 16.00
CA GLY A 169 11.41 -26.17 15.93
C GLY A 169 12.37 -25.18 15.27
N SER A 170 12.01 -23.90 15.21
CA SER A 170 12.85 -22.87 14.60
C SER A 170 13.99 -22.46 15.54
N ASN A 171 15.22 -22.60 15.06
CA ASN A 171 16.41 -22.09 15.76
C ASN A 171 16.57 -20.56 15.69
N LYS A 172 15.69 -19.84 14.97
CA LYS A 172 15.71 -18.37 14.94
C LYS A 172 15.41 -17.83 16.35
N LYS A 173 16.22 -16.88 16.79
CA LYS A 173 15.95 -16.07 17.98
C LYS A 173 15.23 -14.79 17.51
N PRO A 174 13.91 -14.68 17.68
CA PRO A 174 13.17 -13.51 17.21
C PRO A 174 13.68 -12.26 17.96
N ARG A 175 14.01 -11.21 17.21
CA ARG A 175 14.54 -9.96 17.77
C ARG A 175 13.44 -8.90 17.71
N PRO A 176 12.76 -8.60 18.83
CA PRO A 176 11.72 -7.57 18.80
C PRO A 176 12.33 -6.22 18.45
N ILE A 177 11.68 -5.51 17.53
CA ILE A 177 11.92 -4.09 17.31
C ILE A 177 10.81 -3.29 17.99
N TYR A 178 10.80 -1.97 17.85
CA TYR A 178 9.96 -1.11 18.69
C TYR A 178 8.44 -1.35 18.59
N HIS A 179 7.98 -1.98 17.52
CA HIS A 179 6.57 -2.09 17.18
C HIS A 179 6.10 -3.49 16.75
N HIS A 180 7.00 -4.36 16.28
CA HIS A 180 6.72 -5.76 15.99
C HIS A 180 7.82 -6.70 16.46
N VAL A 181 7.53 -8.00 16.38
CA VAL A 181 8.50 -9.09 16.45
C VAL A 181 8.22 -10.07 15.32
N ASP A 182 9.27 -10.55 14.65
CA ASP A 182 9.13 -11.55 13.57
C ASP A 182 8.59 -12.86 14.14
N ALA A 183 7.46 -13.31 13.60
CA ALA A 183 6.89 -14.60 13.91
C ALA A 183 7.39 -15.69 12.94
N PRO A 184 7.21 -16.98 13.25
CA PRO A 184 7.50 -18.03 12.30
C PRO A 184 6.78 -17.81 10.97
N ALA A 185 7.51 -17.96 9.87
CA ALA A 185 6.91 -17.89 8.55
C ALA A 185 5.89 -19.01 8.35
N ILE A 186 4.75 -18.68 7.74
CA ILE A 186 3.69 -19.64 7.41
C ILE A 186 3.72 -19.93 5.92
N GLU A 187 3.95 -21.19 5.54
CA GLU A 187 4.05 -21.61 4.12
C GLU A 187 5.02 -20.74 3.28
N GLY A 188 6.14 -20.32 3.89
CA GLY A 188 7.16 -19.49 3.24
C GLY A 188 6.86 -17.98 3.19
N VAL A 189 5.76 -17.53 3.80
CA VAL A 189 5.39 -16.12 3.93
C VAL A 189 5.82 -15.59 5.30
N GLU A 190 6.53 -14.45 5.30
CA GLU A 190 6.93 -13.75 6.51
C GLU A 190 5.73 -13.15 7.25
N VAL A 191 5.74 -13.26 8.58
CA VAL A 191 4.67 -12.78 9.46
C VAL A 191 5.29 -11.85 10.50
N GLU A 192 4.84 -10.60 10.53
CA GLU A 192 5.24 -9.60 11.52
C GLU A 192 4.14 -9.46 12.57
N ALA A 193 4.42 -9.88 13.82
CA ALA A 193 3.48 -9.73 14.92
C ALA A 193 3.62 -8.34 15.55
N HIS A 194 2.74 -7.42 15.16
CA HIS A 194 2.69 -6.06 15.66
C HIS A 194 1.98 -5.99 17.01
N PHE A 195 2.67 -5.45 18.02
CA PHE A 195 2.06 -4.99 19.27
C PHE A 195 1.85 -3.47 19.30
N ARG A 196 2.38 -2.77 18.28
CA ARG A 196 2.11 -1.37 17.93
C ARG A 196 2.00 -1.23 16.42
N THR A 197 1.19 -0.29 15.95
CA THR A 197 0.98 -0.05 14.51
C THR A 197 2.19 0.53 13.79
N GLY A 198 3.10 1.20 14.52
CA GLY A 198 4.28 1.83 13.95
C GLY A 198 4.90 2.81 14.95
N TYR A 199 5.76 3.72 14.51
CA TYR A 199 6.33 4.75 15.37
C TYR A 199 6.83 5.98 14.63
N ILE A 200 6.90 7.08 15.39
CA ILE A 200 7.57 8.32 15.02
C ILE A 200 8.61 8.67 16.10
N HIS A 201 9.65 9.39 15.73
CA HIS A 201 10.80 9.71 16.58
C HIS A 201 10.45 10.70 17.68
N SER A 202 9.57 11.68 17.43
CA SER A 202 9.13 12.65 18.44
C SER A 202 8.40 11.94 19.61
N PRO A 203 8.94 11.93 20.84
CA PRO A 203 8.39 11.11 21.93
C PRO A 203 6.94 11.47 22.29
N LEU A 204 6.63 12.77 22.38
CA LEU A 204 5.29 13.24 22.72
C LEU A 204 4.26 12.88 21.63
N ARG A 205 4.63 13.07 20.36
CA ARG A 205 3.74 12.75 19.24
C ARG A 205 3.56 11.24 19.11
N ASN A 206 4.63 10.47 19.29
CA ASN A 206 4.56 9.02 19.31
C ASN A 206 3.66 8.52 20.44
N TRP A 207 3.78 9.06 21.66
CA TRP A 207 2.89 8.73 22.77
C TRP A 207 1.42 9.00 22.44
N ARG A 208 1.11 10.18 21.86
CA ARG A 208 -0.24 10.52 21.40
C ARG A 208 -0.74 9.53 20.35
N MET A 209 0.10 9.19 19.38
CA MET A 209 -0.22 8.24 18.30
C MET A 209 -0.51 6.85 18.84
N GLN A 210 0.36 6.29 19.70
CA GLN A 210 0.15 4.97 20.30
C GLN A 210 -1.14 4.94 21.13
N ARG A 211 -1.39 5.99 21.92
CA ARG A 211 -2.63 6.11 22.72
C ARG A 211 -3.86 6.15 21.83
N TRP A 212 -3.83 6.92 20.75
CA TRP A 212 -4.96 7.03 19.82
C TRP A 212 -5.24 5.69 19.13
N PHE A 213 -4.23 4.98 18.63
CA PHE A 213 -4.44 3.64 18.05
C PHE A 213 -4.98 2.65 19.08
N ALA A 214 -4.46 2.63 20.30
CA ALA A 214 -4.96 1.76 21.36
C ALA A 214 -6.46 1.98 21.65
N GLN A 215 -6.94 3.22 21.57
CA GLN A 215 -8.37 3.55 21.76
C GLN A 215 -9.27 3.04 20.63
N HIS A 216 -8.74 2.82 19.42
CA HIS A 216 -9.51 2.38 18.25
C HIS A 216 -9.29 0.90 17.93
N TYR A 217 -8.44 0.20 18.70
CA TYR A 217 -8.11 -1.19 18.44
C TYR A 217 -9.33 -2.10 18.49
N GLU A 218 -10.18 -1.97 19.52
CA GLU A 218 -11.36 -2.83 19.69
C GLU A 218 -12.31 -2.73 18.48
N GLY A 219 -12.50 -1.53 17.93
CA GLY A 219 -13.28 -1.33 16.69
C GLY A 219 -12.64 -2.00 15.47
N CYS A 220 -11.31 -1.97 15.35
CA CYS A 220 -10.58 -2.62 14.26
C CYS A 220 -10.61 -4.15 14.38
N ALA A 221 -10.42 -4.69 15.58
CA ALA A 221 -10.48 -6.12 15.83
C ALA A 221 -11.90 -6.69 15.61
N ALA A 222 -12.94 -5.89 15.85
CA ALA A 222 -14.33 -6.25 15.54
C ALA A 222 -14.71 -6.09 14.06
N ASN A 223 -13.91 -5.38 13.26
CA ASN A 223 -14.17 -5.12 11.85
C ASN A 223 -13.79 -6.30 10.96
N ARG A 224 -14.58 -7.38 11.07
CA ARG A 224 -14.39 -8.65 10.35
C ARG A 224 -14.71 -8.53 8.87
N THR A 225 -13.84 -9.10 8.05
CA THR A 225 -14.01 -9.19 6.60
C THR A 225 -14.64 -10.52 6.20
N SER A 226 -15.13 -10.61 4.96
CA SER A 226 -15.61 -11.87 4.38
C SER A 226 -14.51 -12.93 4.20
N TYR A 227 -13.23 -12.55 4.32
CA TYR A 227 -12.09 -13.47 4.23
C TYR A 227 -11.73 -14.13 5.57
N GLY A 228 -12.44 -13.81 6.67
CA GLY A 228 -12.26 -14.45 7.97
C GLY A 228 -11.22 -13.80 8.88
N PHE A 229 -10.64 -12.66 8.49
CA PHE A 229 -9.76 -11.84 9.33
C PHE A 229 -10.33 -10.42 9.52
N SER A 230 -9.90 -9.74 10.57
CA SER A 230 -10.26 -8.34 10.84
C SER A 230 -9.26 -7.37 10.19
N MET A 231 -9.68 -6.15 9.90
CA MET A 231 -8.81 -5.10 9.34
C MET A 231 -9.11 -3.73 9.96
N PRO A 232 -8.20 -2.73 9.85
CA PRO A 232 -8.47 -1.38 10.31
C PRO A 232 -9.77 -0.85 9.71
N THR A 233 -10.55 -0.16 10.54
CA THR A 233 -11.77 0.49 10.08
C THR A 233 -11.41 1.63 9.10
N PRO A 234 -12.30 2.01 8.15
CA PRO A 234 -12.00 3.03 7.14
C PRO A 234 -11.21 4.26 7.62
N SER A 235 -11.63 4.93 8.69
CA SER A 235 -10.94 6.12 9.21
C SER A 235 -9.59 5.79 9.85
N VAL A 236 -9.53 4.71 10.63
CA VAL A 236 -8.29 4.24 11.24
C VAL A 236 -7.30 3.81 10.17
N ASN A 237 -7.77 3.22 9.06
CA ASN A 237 -6.94 2.78 7.94
C ASN A 237 -6.28 3.97 7.23
N VAL A 238 -7.01 5.08 6.98
CA VAL A 238 -6.42 6.31 6.41
C VAL A 238 -5.30 6.84 7.32
N ILE A 239 -5.56 6.91 8.63
CA ILE A 239 -4.58 7.41 9.60
C ILE A 239 -3.37 6.47 9.68
N TYR A 240 -3.62 5.17 9.76
CA TYR A 240 -2.60 4.14 9.77
C TYR A 240 -1.70 4.20 8.52
N GLN A 241 -2.28 4.22 7.32
CA GLN A 241 -1.55 4.31 6.07
C GLN A 241 -0.71 5.60 5.99
N MET A 242 -1.23 6.74 6.46
CA MET A 242 -0.46 7.98 6.54
C MET A 242 0.73 7.87 7.50
N THR A 243 0.52 7.29 8.70
CA THR A 243 1.58 7.10 9.69
C THR A 243 2.67 6.16 9.16
N HIS A 244 2.28 5.08 8.49
CA HIS A 244 3.18 4.12 7.86
C HIS A 244 4.03 4.77 6.75
N LEU A 245 3.39 5.50 5.83
CA LEU A 245 4.11 6.26 4.80
C LEU A 245 5.10 7.26 5.41
N PHE A 246 4.71 7.95 6.48
CA PHE A 246 5.57 8.91 7.16
C PHE A 246 6.78 8.21 7.80
N SER A 247 6.59 7.12 8.54
CA SER A 247 7.70 6.36 9.14
C SER A 247 8.70 5.88 8.08
N HIS A 248 8.22 5.33 6.97
CA HIS A 248 9.10 4.86 5.89
C HIS A 248 9.81 6.00 5.15
N TYR A 249 9.17 7.17 5.02
CA TYR A 249 9.82 8.33 4.43
C TYR A 249 11.10 8.73 5.20
N PHE A 250 11.08 8.62 6.52
CA PHE A 250 12.25 8.89 7.38
C PHE A 250 13.26 7.75 7.45
N GLN A 251 12.80 6.49 7.41
CA GLN A 251 13.65 5.35 7.77
C GLN A 251 14.30 4.68 6.57
N GLU A 252 13.56 4.54 5.46
CA GLU A 252 13.92 3.65 4.35
C GLU A 252 13.62 4.36 3.03
N GLY A 253 12.39 4.25 2.53
CA GLY A 253 11.89 4.94 1.36
C GLY A 253 10.41 4.63 1.16
N VAL A 254 9.77 5.28 0.20
CA VAL A 254 8.37 5.04 -0.16
C VAL A 254 8.32 4.63 -1.63
N GLY A 255 7.52 3.63 -1.98
CA GLY A 255 7.26 3.24 -3.36
C GLY A 255 5.86 3.63 -3.81
N LEU A 256 5.62 3.62 -5.12
CA LEU A 256 4.30 3.93 -5.68
C LEU A 256 3.23 2.91 -5.31
N ARG A 257 3.56 1.65 -4.97
CA ARG A 257 2.58 0.71 -4.40
C ARG A 257 1.99 1.22 -3.09
N GLN A 258 2.78 1.76 -2.17
CA GLN A 258 2.23 2.31 -0.92
C GLN A 258 1.38 3.58 -1.17
N ILE A 259 1.76 4.39 -2.17
CA ILE A 259 0.96 5.54 -2.58
C ILE A 259 -0.36 5.08 -3.24
N LEU A 260 -0.35 4.01 -4.03
CA LEU A 260 -1.56 3.43 -4.61
C LEU A 260 -2.46 2.78 -3.55
N ASP A 261 -1.89 2.12 -2.55
CA ASP A 261 -2.64 1.64 -1.39
C ASP A 261 -3.34 2.80 -0.67
N MET A 262 -2.65 3.93 -0.49
CA MET A 262 -3.23 5.13 0.09
C MET A 262 -4.34 5.72 -0.78
N TYR A 263 -4.17 5.75 -2.10
CA TYR A 263 -5.19 6.18 -3.06
C TYR A 263 -6.50 5.41 -2.87
N PHE A 264 -6.46 4.08 -2.92
CA PHE A 264 -7.66 3.26 -2.76
C PHE A 264 -8.21 3.26 -1.34
N THR A 265 -7.37 3.44 -0.32
CA THR A 265 -7.82 3.61 1.07
C THR A 265 -8.65 4.90 1.22
N LEU A 266 -8.24 6.00 0.60
CA LEU A 266 -8.98 7.26 0.62
C LEU A 266 -10.31 7.17 -0.14
N ILE A 267 -10.34 6.45 -1.26
CA ILE A 267 -11.59 6.17 -1.99
C ILE A 267 -12.55 5.35 -1.12
N ALA A 268 -12.09 4.24 -0.54
CA ALA A 268 -12.93 3.39 0.31
C ALA A 268 -13.45 4.12 1.56
N TRP A 269 -12.60 4.94 2.19
CA TRP A 269 -13.03 5.80 3.30
C TRP A 269 -14.07 6.84 2.86
N ARG A 270 -13.88 7.49 1.71
CA ARG A 270 -14.82 8.47 1.20
C ARG A 270 -16.20 7.86 0.94
N GLU A 271 -16.24 6.69 0.32
CA GLU A 271 -17.49 5.96 0.12
C GLU A 271 -18.18 5.62 1.44
N SER A 272 -17.40 5.27 2.47
CA SER A 272 -17.93 5.01 3.82
C SER A 272 -18.53 6.27 4.45
N VAL A 273 -17.91 7.44 4.25
CA VAL A 273 -18.44 8.75 4.68
C VAL A 273 -19.75 9.08 3.93
N ASP A 274 -19.76 8.95 2.60
CA ASP A 274 -20.92 9.30 1.79
C ASP A 274 -22.12 8.37 2.06
N ASN A 275 -21.88 7.07 2.25
CA ASN A 275 -22.92 6.10 2.62
C ASN A 275 -23.40 6.29 4.07
N GLY A 276 -22.51 6.69 4.99
CA GLY A 276 -22.84 7.01 6.38
C GLY A 276 -23.69 8.28 6.55
N CYS A 277 -23.61 9.23 5.62
CA CYS A 277 -24.47 10.42 5.58
C CYS A 277 -25.88 10.14 5.01
N GLY A 278 -26.12 8.98 4.38
CA GLY A 278 -27.32 8.72 3.58
C GLY A 278 -28.35 7.73 4.16
N GLN A 279 -28.04 6.96 5.21
CA GLN A 279 -28.97 5.94 5.74
C GLN A 279 -29.04 5.91 7.26
N GLN A 280 -30.13 6.49 7.78
CA GLN A 280 -30.77 6.11 9.04
C GLN A 280 -31.65 4.85 8.89
N SER A 281 -31.46 4.04 7.84
CA SER A 281 -32.30 2.86 7.56
C SER A 281 -31.47 1.58 7.43
N GLN A 282 -31.64 0.73 8.44
CA GLN A 282 -31.50 -0.73 8.45
C GLN A 282 -30.31 -1.34 7.67
N GLY A 283 -29.26 -1.69 8.41
CA GLY A 283 -28.54 -2.94 8.15
C GLY A 283 -27.12 -2.86 7.59
N MET A 284 -26.31 -1.85 7.91
CA MET A 284 -24.84 -2.00 7.86
C MET A 284 -24.18 -0.92 8.73
N TRP A 285 -23.70 -1.31 9.91
CA TRP A 285 -22.98 -0.42 10.82
C TRP A 285 -21.51 -0.36 10.40
N SER A 286 -21.06 0.77 9.84
CA SER A 286 -19.65 1.15 9.78
C SER A 286 -19.39 2.22 10.85
N GLU A 287 -18.57 2.08 11.88
CA GLU A 287 -17.50 1.11 12.21
C GLU A 287 -17.78 0.41 13.58
N GLY A 288 -17.22 -0.79 13.78
CA GLY A 288 -17.47 -1.71 14.92
C GLY A 288 -17.82 -1.06 16.27
N LEU A 289 -18.90 -1.55 16.88
CA LEU A 289 -19.54 -1.05 18.11
C LEU A 289 -20.12 0.39 18.03
N GLY A 290 -20.49 0.87 16.83
CA GLY A 290 -21.32 2.08 16.69
C GLY A 290 -20.53 3.39 16.65
N THR A 291 -19.28 3.35 16.22
CA THR A 291 -18.46 4.56 16.07
C THR A 291 -18.68 5.17 14.67
N PRO A 292 -19.04 6.46 14.54
CA PRO A 292 -19.22 7.09 13.24
C PRO A 292 -17.90 7.16 12.47
N VAL A 293 -17.95 6.98 11.15
CA VAL A 293 -16.82 7.20 10.25
C VAL A 293 -16.39 8.67 10.37
N MET A 294 -15.10 8.92 10.61
CA MET A 294 -14.56 10.27 10.77
C MET A 294 -14.67 11.08 9.48
N SER A 295 -15.08 12.35 9.63
CA SER A 295 -15.01 13.39 8.59
C SER A 295 -13.57 13.72 8.20
N LYS A 296 -13.40 14.44 7.08
CA LYS A 296 -12.07 14.89 6.63
C LYS A 296 -11.40 15.78 7.69
N GLU A 297 -12.17 16.62 8.38
CA GLU A 297 -11.72 17.52 9.43
C GLU A 297 -11.17 16.73 10.64
N GLU A 298 -11.88 15.69 11.07
CA GLU A 298 -11.47 14.83 12.18
C GLU A 298 -10.22 14.02 11.85
N VAL A 299 -10.17 13.40 10.66
CA VAL A 299 -8.96 12.70 10.18
C VAL A 299 -7.75 13.66 10.18
N MET A 300 -7.92 14.87 9.64
CA MET A 300 -6.85 15.86 9.62
C MET A 300 -6.50 16.42 11.00
N ALA A 301 -7.43 16.48 11.94
CA ALA A 301 -7.15 16.85 13.32
C ALA A 301 -6.24 15.82 13.99
N VAL A 302 -6.52 14.52 13.79
CA VAL A 302 -5.67 13.43 14.28
C VAL A 302 -4.28 13.49 13.66
N LEU A 303 -4.18 13.55 12.33
CA LEU A 303 -2.89 13.63 11.63
C LEU A 303 -2.09 14.88 12.03
N ARG A 304 -2.75 16.02 12.25
CA ARG A 304 -2.11 17.23 12.76
C ARG A 304 -1.56 17.01 14.17
N SER A 305 -2.29 16.31 15.03
CA SER A 305 -1.84 16.01 16.40
C SER A 305 -0.57 15.13 16.43
N PHE A 306 -0.37 14.31 15.39
CA PHE A 306 0.84 13.50 15.18
C PHE A 306 1.97 14.26 14.46
N GLY A 307 1.75 15.53 14.08
CA GLY A 307 2.73 16.33 13.35
C GLY A 307 2.79 16.08 11.84
N MET A 308 1.79 15.38 11.28
CA MET A 308 1.79 14.94 9.88
C MET A 308 1.04 15.86 8.92
N LYS A 309 0.51 17.02 9.37
CA LYS A 309 -0.27 17.95 8.52
C LYS A 309 0.43 18.27 7.19
N LYS A 310 1.73 18.60 7.25
CA LYS A 310 2.51 18.97 6.06
C LYS A 310 2.74 17.77 5.13
N PHE A 311 3.00 16.60 5.72
CA PHE A 311 3.20 15.36 4.97
C PHE A 311 1.91 14.87 4.30
N ALA A 312 0.77 14.99 4.98
CA ALA A 312 -0.54 14.69 4.41
C ALA A 312 -0.78 15.50 3.12
N GLY A 313 -0.51 16.81 3.14
CA GLY A 313 -0.59 17.64 1.93
C GLY A 313 0.40 17.22 0.85
N ALA A 314 1.62 16.79 1.21
CA ALA A 314 2.59 16.25 0.25
C ALA A 314 2.05 14.99 -0.43
N VAL A 315 1.49 14.05 0.34
CA VAL A 315 0.86 12.83 -0.18
C VAL A 315 -0.33 13.17 -1.08
N MET A 316 -1.21 14.11 -0.71
CA MET A 316 -2.32 14.54 -1.57
C MET A 316 -1.83 15.08 -2.92
N TRP A 317 -0.73 15.83 -2.92
CA TRP A 317 -0.13 16.30 -4.17
C TRP A 317 0.43 15.16 -5.03
N VAL A 318 1.15 14.21 -4.43
CA VAL A 318 1.67 13.04 -5.15
C VAL A 318 0.54 12.19 -5.73
N LEU A 319 -0.52 11.94 -4.95
CA LEU A 319 -1.69 11.20 -5.42
C LEU A 319 -2.37 11.91 -6.60
N LYS A 320 -2.51 13.24 -6.53
CA LYS A 320 -3.04 14.05 -7.64
C LYS A 320 -2.20 13.92 -8.89
N GLU A 321 -0.88 14.02 -8.76
CA GLU A 321 0.03 14.03 -9.90
C GLU A 321 0.14 12.65 -10.56
N VAL A 322 0.27 11.60 -9.77
CA VAL A 322 0.50 10.24 -10.30
C VAL A 322 -0.80 9.59 -10.74
N PHE A 323 -1.89 9.77 -9.98
CA PHE A 323 -3.15 9.04 -10.19
C PHE A 323 -4.33 9.94 -10.56
N GLY A 324 -4.21 11.26 -10.47
CA GLY A 324 -5.25 12.17 -10.98
C GLY A 324 -5.36 12.04 -12.50
N GLY A 325 -6.58 11.88 -13.01
CA GLY A 325 -6.83 11.92 -14.46
C GLY A 325 -6.43 13.28 -15.02
N GLY A 326 -5.94 13.32 -16.25
CA GLY A 326 -5.63 14.58 -16.92
C GLY A 326 -6.88 15.42 -17.12
N ASN A 327 -6.81 16.72 -16.83
CA ASN A 327 -7.68 17.68 -17.48
C ASN A 327 -7.34 17.60 -18.99
N GLU A 328 -8.29 17.23 -19.83
CA GLU A 328 -8.14 17.25 -21.29
C GLU A 328 -7.92 18.68 -21.87
N ASN A 329 -7.73 19.68 -21.01
CA ASN A 329 -7.61 21.10 -21.38
C ASN A 329 -6.16 21.58 -21.63
N ASP A 330 -5.14 20.72 -21.50
CA ASP A 330 -3.75 21.11 -21.81
C ASP A 330 -3.45 21.10 -23.33
N ASN A 331 -4.43 20.81 -24.18
CA ASN A 331 -4.29 20.80 -25.65
C ASN A 331 -4.72 22.10 -26.35
N GLU A 332 -5.06 23.17 -25.63
CA GLU A 332 -5.29 24.49 -26.22
C GLU A 332 -4.01 25.34 -26.16
N ASN A 333 -2.96 24.97 -26.92
CA ASN A 333 -1.98 25.94 -27.44
C ASN A 333 -0.97 25.29 -28.39
N GLU A 334 -1.43 24.67 -29.48
CA GLU A 334 -0.65 24.68 -30.73
C GLU A 334 -1.56 25.02 -31.91
N LYS A 335 -1.35 26.22 -32.45
CA LYS A 335 -2.07 26.75 -33.61
C LYS A 335 -1.55 26.09 -34.90
N CYS A 336 -2.49 25.43 -35.59
CA CYS A 336 -2.67 25.37 -37.06
C CYS A 336 -1.68 24.56 -37.94
N PRO A 337 -2.04 24.17 -39.18
CA PRO A 337 -3.26 24.51 -39.93
C PRO A 337 -4.04 23.35 -40.58
N ARG A 338 -5.30 23.68 -40.88
CA ARG A 338 -6.27 22.97 -41.73
C ARG A 338 -5.65 22.36 -42.99
N ARG A 339 -6.01 21.11 -43.30
CA ARG A 339 -5.94 20.61 -44.69
C ARG A 339 -7.22 19.87 -45.08
N THR A 340 -7.61 20.20 -46.30
CA THR A 340 -8.85 19.99 -47.06
C THR A 340 -9.20 18.53 -47.37
N GLN A 341 -10.51 18.26 -47.43
CA GLN A 341 -11.13 17.11 -48.10
C GLN A 341 -10.83 17.06 -49.61
N ARG A 342 -10.60 15.85 -50.11
CA ARG A 342 -10.89 15.23 -51.45
C ARG A 342 -9.99 13.99 -51.55
N GLY A 343 -10.33 12.86 -52.13
CA GLY A 343 -11.49 12.31 -52.84
C GLY A 343 -11.19 10.81 -53.03
N THR A 344 -12.16 10.06 -53.54
CA THR A 344 -12.09 8.62 -53.86
C THR A 344 -10.95 8.29 -54.83
N ASP A 345 -10.38 7.08 -54.74
CA ASP A 345 -10.24 6.10 -55.83
C ASP A 345 -9.40 4.88 -55.37
N GLY A 346 -9.73 3.70 -55.94
CA GLY A 346 -9.41 2.40 -55.36
C GLY A 346 -8.21 1.62 -55.90
N GLY A 347 -7.82 0.62 -55.11
CA GLY A 347 -7.05 -0.60 -55.48
C GLY A 347 -5.56 -0.43 -55.82
N PRO A 348 -4.74 -1.52 -55.79
CA PRO A 348 -5.08 -2.93 -55.56
C PRO A 348 -4.34 -3.61 -54.39
N GLN A 349 -4.83 -4.82 -54.08
CA GLN A 349 -4.31 -5.87 -53.20
C GLN A 349 -2.80 -6.08 -53.24
N ALA A 350 -2.21 -6.27 -52.05
CA ALA A 350 -0.94 -6.96 -51.88
C ALA A 350 -1.07 -7.96 -50.72
N ASP A 351 -0.66 -9.20 -51.01
CA ASP A 351 -0.77 -10.38 -50.17
C ASP A 351 0.01 -10.24 -48.86
N PHE A 352 -0.68 -10.39 -47.73
CA PHE A 352 -0.08 -10.51 -46.40
C PHE A 352 0.10 -11.98 -46.03
N VAL A 353 1.33 -12.32 -45.68
CA VAL A 353 1.76 -13.62 -45.18
C VAL A 353 1.12 -13.90 -43.82
N ASP A 354 0.50 -15.08 -43.73
CA ASP A 354 -0.18 -15.69 -42.59
C ASP A 354 0.81 -15.98 -41.45
N GLU A 355 0.81 -15.16 -40.38
CA GLU A 355 1.26 -15.59 -39.06
C GLU A 355 0.02 -15.85 -38.19
N ARG A 356 -0.31 -17.14 -38.06
CA ARG A 356 -1.39 -17.63 -37.22
C ARG A 356 -1.12 -17.32 -35.75
N GLU A 357 -1.74 -16.26 -35.26
CA GLU A 357 -2.01 -16.14 -33.82
C GLU A 357 -2.84 -17.37 -33.39
N SER A 358 -2.27 -18.19 -32.49
CA SER A 358 -2.92 -19.41 -32.01
C SER A 358 -4.30 -19.09 -31.42
N SER A 359 -5.32 -19.82 -31.86
CA SER A 359 -6.72 -19.68 -31.44
C SER A 359 -6.95 -19.86 -29.93
N GLU A 360 -6.01 -20.47 -29.21
CA GLU A 360 -6.00 -20.56 -27.75
C GLU A 360 -5.88 -19.18 -27.07
N PHE A 361 -5.13 -18.24 -27.67
CA PHE A 361 -4.91 -16.91 -27.08
C PHE A 361 -6.16 -16.02 -27.12
N LYS A 362 -6.98 -16.14 -28.18
CA LYS A 362 -8.28 -15.47 -28.28
C LYS A 362 -9.32 -16.07 -27.33
N GLN A 363 -9.26 -17.38 -27.07
CA GLN A 363 -10.15 -18.03 -26.10
C GLN A 363 -9.83 -17.65 -24.65
N ILE A 364 -8.56 -17.43 -24.30
CA ILE A 364 -8.16 -17.01 -22.94
C ILE A 364 -8.59 -15.57 -22.65
N LEU A 365 -8.53 -14.65 -23.63
CA LEU A 365 -9.02 -13.27 -23.47
C LEU A 365 -10.55 -13.20 -23.32
N ASN A 366 -11.29 -14.10 -23.97
CA ASN A 366 -12.75 -14.18 -23.88
C ASN A 366 -13.25 -14.99 -22.66
N GLY A 367 -12.36 -15.70 -21.95
CA GLY A 367 -12.68 -16.53 -20.79
C GLY A 367 -12.52 -15.83 -19.44
N CYS A 368 -12.08 -14.56 -19.41
CA CYS A 368 -12.12 -13.76 -18.18
C CYS A 368 -13.59 -13.55 -17.76
N PRO A 369 -13.96 -13.75 -16.48
CA PRO A 369 -15.28 -13.36 -16.01
C PRO A 369 -15.52 -11.91 -16.39
N GLN A 370 -16.60 -11.64 -17.14
CA GLN A 370 -17.04 -10.27 -17.34
C GLN A 370 -17.21 -9.65 -15.94
N ALA A 371 -16.42 -8.61 -15.66
CA ALA A 371 -16.56 -7.84 -14.45
C ALA A 371 -18.01 -7.42 -14.31
N ASP A 372 -18.57 -7.58 -13.12
CA ASP A 372 -19.87 -7.04 -12.81
C ASP A 372 -19.81 -5.51 -13.02
N GLY A 373 -20.71 -4.97 -13.82
CA GLY A 373 -20.68 -3.55 -14.22
C GLY A 373 -20.84 -2.55 -13.05
N GLY A 374 -20.93 -3.02 -11.80
CA GLY A 374 -21.02 -2.20 -10.60
C GLY A 374 -19.75 -1.41 -10.32
N GLY A 375 -18.58 -2.06 -10.30
CA GLY A 375 -17.29 -1.41 -10.01
C GLY A 375 -16.87 -0.40 -11.09
N GLU A 376 -17.15 -0.72 -12.36
CA GLU A 376 -16.78 0.13 -13.50
C GLU A 376 -17.69 1.37 -13.63
N ARG A 377 -18.99 1.24 -13.36
CA ARG A 377 -19.91 2.40 -13.25
C ARG A 377 -19.54 3.31 -12.08
N LYS A 378 -19.01 2.74 -10.99
CA LYS A 378 -18.58 3.45 -9.78
C LYS A 378 -17.34 4.32 -10.00
N LEU A 379 -16.31 3.76 -10.64
CA LEU A 379 -15.13 4.53 -11.10
C LEU A 379 -15.54 5.64 -12.06
N LYS A 380 -16.47 5.38 -13.00
CA LYS A 380 -16.99 6.41 -13.92
C LYS A 380 -17.69 7.56 -13.18
N ARG A 381 -18.41 7.30 -12.08
CA ARG A 381 -19.03 8.35 -11.26
C ARG A 381 -17.99 9.20 -10.52
N ILE A 382 -17.01 8.57 -9.85
CA ILE A 382 -15.91 9.28 -9.18
C ILE A 382 -15.12 10.12 -10.20
N ASN A 383 -14.90 9.57 -11.40
CA ASN A 383 -14.23 10.26 -12.51
C ASN A 383 -15.04 11.44 -13.08
N ARG A 384 -16.37 11.40 -13.02
CA ARG A 384 -17.22 12.54 -13.39
C ARG A 384 -17.12 13.66 -12.35
N GLU A 385 -17.18 13.32 -11.06
CA GLU A 385 -17.03 14.29 -9.95
C GLU A 385 -15.61 14.90 -9.91
N LEU A 386 -14.60 14.15 -10.33
CA LEU A 386 -13.22 14.60 -10.58
C LEU A 386 -13.12 15.69 -11.67
N LYS A 387 -13.95 15.61 -12.73
CA LYS A 387 -13.95 16.59 -13.83
C LYS A 387 -14.63 17.92 -13.45
N GLU A 388 -15.55 17.90 -12.48
CA GLU A 388 -16.40 19.07 -12.15
C GLU A 388 -15.85 19.96 -11.02
N ASN A 389 -14.98 19.44 -10.15
CA ASN A 389 -14.41 20.19 -9.04
C ASN A 389 -12.87 20.19 -9.08
N ASN A 390 -12.25 21.37 -9.05
CA ASN A 390 -10.78 21.54 -8.91
C ASN A 390 -10.18 20.91 -7.62
N PHE A 391 -11.04 20.35 -6.75
CA PHE A 391 -10.69 19.54 -5.59
C PHE A 391 -11.15 18.10 -5.82
N VAL A 392 -10.21 17.17 -5.76
CA VAL A 392 -10.47 15.76 -5.97
C VAL A 392 -11.28 15.18 -4.80
N PRO A 393 -12.44 14.52 -5.00
CA PRO A 393 -13.39 14.20 -3.92
C PRO A 393 -12.85 13.37 -2.74
N TRP A 394 -11.80 12.57 -2.96
CA TRP A 394 -11.17 11.72 -1.94
C TRP A 394 -10.08 12.40 -1.11
N MET A 395 -9.72 13.65 -1.40
CA MET A 395 -8.65 14.35 -0.65
C MET A 395 -9.10 14.75 0.76
N ILE A 396 -8.23 14.48 1.73
CA ILE A 396 -8.45 14.89 3.14
C ILE A 396 -7.96 16.31 3.44
N CYS A 397 -7.08 16.88 2.61
CA CYS A 397 -6.59 18.25 2.75
C CYS A 397 -6.05 18.81 1.42
N GLU A 398 -5.75 20.10 1.40
CA GLU A 398 -5.13 20.75 0.24
C GLU A 398 -3.74 20.17 -0.11
N PRO A 399 -3.48 19.89 -1.39
CA PRO A 399 -2.15 19.47 -1.86
C PRO A 399 -1.05 20.48 -1.52
N ASN A 400 0.08 20.00 -1.01
CA ASN A 400 1.29 20.80 -0.80
C ASN A 400 2.31 20.45 -1.90
N GLU A 401 2.34 21.23 -2.97
CA GLU A 401 3.21 21.00 -4.12
C GLU A 401 4.70 20.98 -3.77
N LYS A 402 5.17 21.93 -2.96
CA LYS A 402 6.59 22.03 -2.60
C LYS A 402 7.10 20.77 -1.91
N GLU A 403 6.32 20.23 -0.98
CA GLU A 403 6.68 19.01 -0.26
C GLU A 403 6.34 17.75 -1.05
N GLY A 404 5.28 17.80 -1.86
CA GLY A 404 4.89 16.73 -2.78
C GLY A 404 5.96 16.44 -3.83
N LYS A 405 6.55 17.48 -4.44
CA LYS A 405 7.66 17.33 -5.40
C LYS A 405 8.86 16.62 -4.78
N LYS A 406 9.25 16.99 -3.55
CA LYS A 406 10.33 16.33 -2.81
C LYS A 406 10.01 14.87 -2.51
N LEU A 407 8.78 14.59 -2.08
CA LEU A 407 8.33 13.23 -1.79
C LEU A 407 8.33 12.37 -3.06
N LEU A 408 7.79 12.88 -4.17
CA LEU A 408 7.77 12.18 -5.45
C LEU A 408 9.18 11.91 -5.98
N GLU A 409 10.10 12.87 -5.86
CA GLU A 409 11.49 12.69 -6.23
C GLU A 409 12.15 11.56 -5.43
N GLU A 410 11.91 11.49 -4.12
CA GLU A 410 12.40 10.40 -3.27
C GLU A 410 11.73 9.06 -3.61
N ILE A 411 10.44 9.05 -3.98
CA ILE A 411 9.74 7.84 -4.42
C ILE A 411 10.36 7.30 -5.72
N MET A 412 10.47 8.15 -6.74
CA MET A 412 10.96 7.77 -8.07
C MET A 412 12.43 7.33 -8.05
N LYS A 413 13.25 7.90 -7.15
CA LYS A 413 14.63 7.44 -6.95
C LYS A 413 14.73 6.17 -6.10
N GLY A 414 13.80 6.00 -5.16
CA GLY A 414 13.88 4.96 -4.15
C GLY A 414 13.41 3.60 -4.65
N GLY A 415 12.23 3.54 -5.27
CA GLY A 415 11.54 2.29 -5.63
C GLY A 415 11.23 1.40 -4.43
N ASN A 416 10.08 0.73 -4.39
CA ASN A 416 9.67 -0.25 -3.35
C ASN A 416 10.42 -0.17 -1.99
N PHE A 417 10.09 0.81 -1.14
CA PHE A 417 10.78 1.05 0.16
C PHE A 417 12.27 1.45 0.08
N GLY A 418 12.70 2.12 -0.99
CA GLY A 418 14.09 2.52 -1.17
C GLY A 418 15.02 1.36 -1.52
N GLN A 419 14.49 0.22 -1.99
CA GLN A 419 15.29 -0.95 -2.37
C GLN A 419 16.18 -0.68 -3.59
N TYR A 420 15.76 0.23 -4.45
CA TYR A 420 16.47 0.62 -5.67
C TYR A 420 17.26 1.93 -5.50
N ASP A 421 17.32 2.49 -4.28
CA ASP A 421 18.13 3.67 -4.00
C ASP A 421 19.62 3.32 -3.95
N GLU A 422 20.37 3.75 -4.97
CA GLU A 422 21.82 3.52 -5.05
C GLU A 422 22.64 4.56 -4.25
N ARG A 423 22.01 5.65 -3.76
CA ARG A 423 22.72 6.75 -3.09
C ARG A 423 23.32 6.29 -1.76
N GLY A 424 24.65 6.22 -1.72
CA GLY A 424 25.39 5.84 -0.51
C GLY A 424 25.22 4.37 -0.14
N LYS A 425 24.99 3.49 -1.12
CA LYS A 425 24.87 2.03 -0.93
C LYS A 425 26.06 1.42 -0.18
N GLU A 426 27.28 1.92 -0.43
CA GLU A 426 28.49 1.54 0.31
C GLU A 426 28.40 1.86 1.80
N PHE A 427 27.79 2.99 2.18
CA PHE A 427 27.57 3.34 3.58
C PHE A 427 26.42 2.53 4.18
N LYS A 428 25.32 2.33 3.44
CA LYS A 428 24.17 1.51 3.86
C LYS A 428 24.59 0.09 4.22
N ASN A 429 25.52 -0.49 3.46
CA ASN A 429 26.05 -1.85 3.62
C ASN A 429 27.37 -1.90 4.42
N GLY A 430 27.88 -0.74 4.86
CA GLY A 430 29.23 -0.60 5.40
C GLY A 430 29.40 -0.94 6.89
N GLY A 431 28.53 -1.80 7.44
CA GLY A 431 28.48 -2.12 8.88
C GLY A 431 27.74 -1.08 9.73
N MET A 432 27.63 -1.33 11.04
CA MET A 432 26.73 -0.60 11.95
C MET A 432 26.97 0.92 11.99
N ILE A 433 28.23 1.36 12.03
CA ILE A 433 28.59 2.79 12.11
C ILE A 433 28.29 3.51 10.80
N LYS A 434 28.75 2.96 9.65
CA LYS A 434 28.49 3.57 8.33
C LYS A 434 27.00 3.60 8.02
N HIS A 435 26.27 2.54 8.39
CA HIS A 435 24.81 2.50 8.27
C HIS A 435 24.13 3.57 9.13
N GLY A 436 24.61 3.77 10.37
CA GLY A 436 24.17 4.86 11.24
C GLY A 436 24.36 6.25 10.61
N ILE A 437 25.54 6.52 10.06
CA ILE A 437 25.85 7.78 9.37
C ILE A 437 24.95 7.96 8.13
N TRP A 438 24.74 6.91 7.34
CA TRP A 438 23.86 6.95 6.18
C TRP A 438 22.43 7.33 6.57
N LYS A 439 21.87 6.67 7.60
CA LYS A 439 20.52 6.95 8.09
C LYS A 439 20.39 8.37 8.65
N LEU A 440 21.39 8.84 9.41
CA LEU A 440 21.42 10.23 9.89
C LEU A 440 21.47 11.24 8.74
N LYS A 441 22.35 11.04 7.74
CA LYS A 441 22.43 11.91 6.54
C LYS A 441 21.11 11.93 5.76
N ARG A 442 20.39 10.81 5.71
CA ARG A 442 19.06 10.75 5.09
C ARG A 442 18.04 11.60 5.86
N VAL A 443 17.94 11.40 7.16
CA VAL A 443 16.99 12.12 8.02
C VAL A 443 17.31 13.63 8.08
N MET A 444 18.59 14.01 8.10
CA MET A 444 18.98 15.41 8.14
C MET A 444 18.56 16.22 6.89
N ARG A 445 18.36 15.56 5.73
CA ARG A 445 17.77 16.22 4.54
C ARG A 445 16.33 16.67 4.78
N LEU A 446 15.63 16.02 5.71
CA LEU A 446 14.23 16.30 6.05
C LEU A 446 14.07 17.39 7.11
N VAL A 447 15.15 17.85 7.78
CA VAL A 447 15.08 18.86 8.85
C VAL A 447 14.42 20.16 8.39
N ARG A 448 14.67 20.61 7.16
CA ARG A 448 14.03 21.83 6.61
C ARG A 448 12.51 21.68 6.46
N SER A 449 12.03 20.46 6.27
CA SER A 449 10.62 20.16 6.05
C SER A 449 9.91 19.74 7.35
N TYR A 450 10.58 18.96 8.19
CA TYR A 450 10.03 18.27 9.37
C TYR A 450 11.02 18.31 10.55
N PRO A 451 11.38 19.51 11.06
CA PRO A 451 12.42 19.64 12.09
C PRO A 451 12.04 18.93 13.39
N GLU A 452 10.76 18.96 13.79
CA GLU A 452 10.30 18.38 15.05
C GLU A 452 10.21 16.85 15.03
N GLU A 453 10.50 16.23 13.89
CA GLU A 453 10.62 14.78 13.76
C GLU A 453 12.07 14.38 13.47
N ALA A 454 12.72 15.08 12.53
CA ALA A 454 14.09 14.78 12.11
C ALA A 454 15.11 14.98 13.25
N LEU A 455 14.95 16.03 14.07
CA LEU A 455 15.87 16.32 15.17
C LEU A 455 15.76 15.33 16.33
N TRP A 456 14.66 14.57 16.44
CA TRP A 456 14.49 13.56 17.47
C TRP A 456 15.10 12.20 17.10
N GLU A 457 15.47 11.98 15.84
CA GLU A 457 15.98 10.68 15.40
C GLU A 457 17.23 10.19 16.17
N PRO A 458 18.26 11.03 16.42
CA PRO A 458 19.43 10.59 17.19
C PRO A 458 19.06 10.18 18.61
N VAL A 459 18.16 10.92 19.26
CA VAL A 459 17.70 10.64 20.62
C VAL A 459 16.86 9.37 20.66
N PHE A 460 15.92 9.23 19.71
CA PHE A 460 15.10 8.04 19.57
C PHE A 460 15.95 6.79 19.37
N ARG A 461 17.03 6.87 18.59
CA ARG A 461 17.93 5.74 18.33
C ARG A 461 18.62 5.24 19.61
N VAL A 462 19.12 6.15 20.46
CA VAL A 462 19.73 5.79 21.73
C VAL A 462 18.70 5.16 22.66
N TRP A 463 17.51 5.76 22.75
CA TRP A 463 16.42 5.22 23.55
C TRP A 463 15.96 3.83 23.05
N HIS A 464 15.85 3.64 21.73
CA HIS A 464 15.46 2.37 21.12
C HIS A 464 16.48 1.27 21.36
N LEU A 465 17.78 1.61 21.43
CA LEU A 465 18.81 0.67 21.86
C LEU A 465 18.56 0.19 23.29
N GLY A 466 18.27 1.09 24.23
CA GLY A 466 17.89 0.73 25.60
C GLY A 466 16.61 -0.11 25.66
N TRP A 467 15.59 0.26 24.87
CA TRP A 467 14.35 -0.52 24.76
C TRP A 467 14.62 -1.97 24.31
N ARG A 468 15.51 -2.17 23.33
CA ARG A 468 15.89 -3.52 22.87
C ARG A 468 16.66 -4.32 23.92
N MET A 469 17.43 -3.68 24.80
CA MET A 469 18.10 -4.40 25.89
C MET A 469 17.11 -4.92 26.95
N ILE A 470 15.98 -4.24 27.11
CA ILE A 470 14.93 -4.62 28.08
C ILE A 470 14.01 -5.71 27.53
N HIS A 471 13.71 -5.67 26.22
CA HIS A 471 12.73 -6.54 25.59
C HIS A 471 13.31 -7.66 24.72
N GLY A 472 14.62 -7.60 24.40
CA GLY A 472 15.32 -8.52 23.50
C GLY A 472 15.78 -9.84 24.11
#